data_AF-A0A444JHQ8-F1
#
_entry.id   AF-A0A444JHQ8-F1
#
_cell.length_a   1.000
_cell.length_b   1.000
_cell.length_c   1.000
_cell.angle_alpha   90.00
_cell.angle_beta   90.00
_cell.angle_gamma   90.00
#
_symmetry.space_group_name_H-M   'P 1'
#
loop_
_entity.id
_entity.type
_entity.pdbx_description
1 polymer ?
#
loop_
_entity_poly.entity_id
_entity_poly.type
_entity_poly.pdbx_seq_one_letter_code
_entity_poly.pdbx_strand_id
1 'polypeptide(L)' 'KRYGLIYVDRNDDGNGTFNRYKKMSFTWYKGVIESNGESLFK' A
#
# COMPACT_ATOMS: atom_id res chain seq x y z
N LYS A 1 6.81 12.40 2.87
CA LYS A 1 5.89 12.06 1.73
C LYS A 1 5.91 10.54 1.52
N ARG A 2 4.77 9.84 1.39
CA ARG A 2 4.71 8.35 1.32
C ARG A 2 3.95 7.86 0.08
N TYR A 3 4.60 7.08 -0.78
CA TYR A 3 4.03 6.60 -2.06
C TYR A 3 3.69 5.10 -2.11
N GLY A 4 4.22 4.31 -1.18
CA GLY A 4 4.04 2.86 -1.23
C GLY A 4 2.61 2.42 -0.95
N LEU A 5 2.20 1.30 -1.55
CA LEU A 5 1.01 0.52 -1.18
C LEU A 5 1.13 -0.10 0.22
N ILE A 6 2.35 -0.25 0.70
CA ILE A 6 2.69 -0.74 2.04
C ILE A 6 3.16 0.46 2.87
N TYR A 7 2.61 0.61 4.07
CA TYR A 7 3.09 1.58 5.05
C TYR A 7 4.28 1.00 5.78
N VAL A 8 5.31 1.83 5.99
CA VAL A 8 6.46 1.51 6.83
C VAL A 8 6.42 2.46 8.02
N ASP A 9 6.47 1.90 9.23
CA ASP A 9 6.57 2.67 10.47
C ASP A 9 7.99 3.21 10.63
N ARG A 10 8.21 4.36 10.00
CA ARG A 10 9.43 5.15 10.07
C ARG A 10 9.08 6.60 9.79
N ASN A 11 9.58 7.51 10.61
CA ASN A 11 9.41 8.95 10.50
C ASN A 11 10.69 9.62 10.00
N ASP A 12 10.58 10.90 9.63
CA ASP A 12 11.70 11.64 9.03
C ASP A 12 12.83 11.94 10.04
N ASP A 13 12.49 11.96 11.33
CA ASP A 13 13.43 12.06 12.47
C ASP A 13 14.21 10.76 12.76
N GLY A 14 13.92 9.68 12.02
CA GLY A 14 14.56 8.38 12.18
C GLY A 14 13.88 7.44 13.17
N ASN A 15 12.84 7.89 13.88
CA ASN A 15 12.09 7.06 14.82
C ASN A 15 11.13 6.09 14.10
N GLY A 16 10.83 4.96 14.73
CA GLY A 16 9.86 3.96 14.25
C GLY A 16 10.36 2.52 14.39
N THR A 17 9.43 1.56 14.33
CA THR A 17 9.72 0.13 14.50
C THR A 17 10.19 -0.57 13.23
N PHE A 18 10.17 0.14 12.09
CA PHE A 18 10.35 -0.43 10.75
C PHE A 18 9.34 -1.52 10.39
N ASN A 19 8.24 -1.67 11.14
CA ASN A 19 7.18 -2.61 10.80
C ASN A 19 6.49 -2.21 9.49
N ARG A 20 6.01 -3.21 8.75
CA ARG A 20 5.31 -3.04 7.48
C ARG A 20 3.84 -3.39 7.64
N TYR A 21 2.98 -2.53 7.13
CA TYR A 21 1.53 -2.67 7.23
C TYR A 21 0.89 -2.52 5.85
N LYS A 22 -0.08 -3.37 5.55
CA LYS A 22 -0.86 -3.26 4.32
C LYS A 22 -1.76 -2.02 4.44
N LYS A 23 -1.65 -1.08 3.49
CA LYS A 23 -2.63 0.00 3.36
C LYS A 23 -3.88 -0.52 2.67
N MET A 24 -4.97 0.26 2.71
CA MET A 24 -6.16 -0.06 1.92
C MET A 24 -5.86 -0.17 0.42
N SER A 25 -4.95 0.70 -0.08
CA SER A 25 -4.50 0.66 -1.48
C SER A 25 -3.79 -0.64 -1.87
N PHE A 26 -3.21 -1.38 -0.91
CA PHE A 26 -2.62 -2.69 -1.17
C PHE A 26 -3.67 -3.68 -1.66
N THR A 27 -4.78 -3.81 -0.93
CA THR A 27 -5.85 -4.74 -1.29
C THR A 27 -6.58 -4.29 -2.54
N TRP A 28 -6.81 -2.98 -2.70
CA TRP A 28 -7.37 -2.43 -3.93
C TRP A 28 -6.51 -2.80 -5.15
N TYR A 29 -5.20 -2.53 -5.10
CA TYR A 29 -4.32 -2.79 -6.24
C TYR A 29 -4.12 -4.29 -6.49
N LYS A 30 -4.17 -5.13 -5.43
CA LYS A 30 -4.25 -6.59 -5.57
C LYS A 30 -5.45 -6.99 -6.43
N GLY A 31 -6.63 -6.45 -6.16
CA GLY A 31 -7.84 -6.73 -6.96
C GLY A 31 -7.73 -6.24 -8.42
N VAL A 32 -7.09 -5.09 -8.63
CA VAL A 32 -6.79 -4.58 -9.98
C VAL A 32 -5.91 -5.57 -10.76
N ILE A 33 -4.83 -6.06 -10.16
CA ILE A 33 -3.93 -7.02 -10.81
C ILE A 33 -4.64 -8.36 -11.06
N GLU A 34 -5.36 -8.90 -10.06
CA GLU A 34 -6.08 -10.18 -10.16
C GLU A 34 -7.17 -10.17 -11.22
N SER A 35 -7.82 -9.03 -11.44
CA SER A 35 -8.82 -8.84 -12.49
C SER A 35 -8.24 -8.42 -13.83
N ASN A 36 -6.90 -8.32 -13.96
CA ASN A 36 -6.22 -7.75 -15.12
C ASN A 36 -6.77 -6.37 -15.53
N GLY A 37 -7.14 -5.54 -14.54
CA GLY A 37 -7.67 -4.19 -14.74
C GLY A 37 -9.19 -4.08 -14.87
N GLU A 38 -9.92 -5.20 -15.02
CA GLU A 38 -11.38 -5.17 -15.18
C GLU A 38 -12.10 -4.58 -13.96
N SER A 39 -11.54 -4.72 -12.75
CA SER A 39 -12.12 -4.15 -11.52
C SER A 39 -12.14 -2.61 -11.47
N LEU A 40 -11.58 -1.92 -12.45
CA LEU A 40 -11.63 -0.46 -12.55
C LEU A 40 -12.92 0.05 -13.21
N PHE A 41 -13.63 -0.81 -13.93
CA PHE A 41 -14.78 -0.44 -14.77
C PHE A 41 -16.11 -1.05 -14.32
N LYS A 42 -16.06 -2.03 -13.41
CA LYS A 42 -17.22 -2.57 -12.69
C LYS A 42 -17.52 -1.75 -11.45
#